data_AF-N1ZZC6-F1
#
_entry.id   AF-N1ZZC6-F1
#
_cell.length_a   1.000
_cell.length_b   1.000
_cell.length_c   1.000
_cell.angle_alpha   90.00
_cell.angle_beta   90.00
_cell.angle_gamma   90.00
#
_symmetry.space_group_name_H-M   'P 1'
#
loop_
_entity.id
_entity.type
_entity.pdbx_description
1 polymer ?
#
loop_
_entity_poly.entity_id
_entity_poly.type
_entity_poly.pdbx_seq_one_letter_code
_entity_poly.pdbx_strand_id
1 'polypeptide(L)'
;MYTYEMYIKKENGLNSLNGSSGIVEVMTGAYYDNINKKECDGKEGLVPMPTYADKTRYLRGDGYWTDINLAERAKKDNKGNIIDETYALRNIYGTTVNCGRKSDSPIGTKSFAFGDQVTASGQMSQAYGLDTMATALMSCAKGRTSIANKICSHAYGMNTISNNYMAHAYGKYNVEMIEDSSFEENLGTAFVIGNGESETSRSNAFSVMFDGKVKAASTITASTTADYAEFFEWEDENPHVEDRVGKFVTLRGDKIVIATSNEEYILGIISGQPFVLGNGDCDVWTGMWLRDDFNRIIYESAPKMEIDENTGAMKEVFDEDGNLVYEGKRRKLNPDYDPSQKYISRFDRPEWAPVGMLGVLSVIQDGTCEVNGYCCCNGEGIATACDRNTIGAYRVIRKISDQIVRVIFR
;
A
#
# COMPACT_ATOMS: atom_id res chain seq x y z
N MET A 1 -15.12 -4.09 -4.41
CA MET A 1 -15.66 -2.73 -4.28
C MET A 1 -17.00 -2.86 -3.59
N TYR A 2 -17.08 -2.49 -2.30
CA TYR A 2 -18.26 -2.70 -1.47
C TYR A 2 -19.15 -1.43 -1.50
N THR A 3 -20.44 -1.59 -1.76
CA THR A 3 -21.45 -0.54 -1.55
C THR A 3 -21.97 -0.64 -0.12
N TYR A 4 -21.69 0.36 0.69
CA TYR A 4 -22.30 0.54 2.01
C TYR A 4 -23.43 1.57 1.87
N GLU A 5 -24.63 1.24 2.33
CA GLU A 5 -25.71 2.21 2.47
C GLU A 5 -25.61 2.87 3.85
N MET A 6 -25.72 4.20 3.89
CA MET A 6 -25.71 5.00 5.12
C MET A 6 -27.02 5.77 5.27
N TYR A 7 -27.56 5.78 6.48
CA TYR A 7 -28.80 6.47 6.84
C TYR A 7 -28.52 7.48 7.96
N ILE A 8 -29.21 8.63 7.93
CA ILE A 8 -28.93 9.78 8.81
C ILE A 8 -30.25 10.44 9.22
N LYS A 9 -30.44 10.72 10.52
CA LYS A 9 -31.62 11.43 11.07
C LYS A 9 -31.18 12.69 11.83
N LYS A 10 -31.95 13.79 11.72
CA LYS A 10 -31.91 14.92 12.68
C LYS A 10 -33.35 15.36 13.03
N GLU A 11 -33.55 15.81 14.27
CA GLU A 11 -34.79 15.62 15.03
C GLU A 11 -36.00 16.51 14.73
N ASN A 12 -35.94 17.67 14.08
CA ASN A 12 -37.10 18.59 14.07
C ASN A 12 -37.30 19.41 12.78
N GLY A 13 -37.84 18.78 11.73
CA GLY A 13 -38.42 19.49 10.57
C GLY A 13 -37.41 20.21 9.65
N LEU A 14 -37.84 20.45 8.40
CA LEU A 14 -37.05 21.17 7.39
C LEU A 14 -37.19 22.68 7.61
N ASN A 15 -36.16 23.30 8.18
CA ASN A 15 -35.77 24.67 7.87
C ASN A 15 -34.24 24.71 7.73
N SER A 16 -33.75 25.68 6.97
CA SER A 16 -32.33 25.89 6.63
C SER A 16 -31.38 25.67 7.80
N LEU A 17 -30.22 25.08 7.51
CA LEU A 17 -29.06 24.97 8.39
C LEU A 17 -28.68 26.34 8.97
N ASN A 18 -29.14 26.65 10.18
CA ASN A 18 -28.53 27.55 11.14
C ASN A 18 -29.15 27.24 12.51
N GLY A 19 -28.54 26.33 13.24
CA GLY A 19 -29.07 25.91 14.54
C GLY A 19 -28.31 24.74 15.13
N SER A 20 -27.59 25.06 16.20
CA SER A 20 -26.69 24.25 17.00
C SER A 20 -27.28 22.95 17.57
N SER A 21 -26.39 21.96 17.72
CA SER A 21 -26.44 20.79 18.62
C SER A 21 -27.56 19.76 18.44
N GLY A 22 -27.17 18.51 18.19
CA GLY A 22 -28.02 17.32 18.25
C GLY A 22 -27.30 16.12 17.64
N ILE A 23 -27.06 15.10 18.47
CA ILE A 23 -26.22 13.91 18.22
C ILE A 23 -26.70 13.14 16.99
N VAL A 24 -25.75 12.68 16.16
CA VAL A 24 -26.00 11.83 14.98
C VAL A 24 -25.42 10.45 15.29
N GLU A 25 -26.27 9.43 15.36
CA GLU A 25 -25.81 8.03 15.42
C GLU A 25 -25.68 7.45 14.01
N VAL A 26 -24.58 6.72 13.79
CA VAL A 26 -24.21 6.04 12.54
C VAL A 26 -24.14 4.55 12.81
N MET A 27 -24.91 3.76 12.07
CA MET A 27 -24.87 2.30 12.18
C MET A 27 -24.08 1.73 11.00
N THR A 28 -23.11 0.83 11.25
CA THR A 28 -22.32 0.15 10.22
C THR A 28 -22.23 -1.38 10.43
N GLY A 29 -22.88 -2.15 9.53
CA GLY A 29 -22.38 -3.38 8.86
C GLY A 29 -22.44 -4.79 9.50
N ALA A 30 -22.57 -5.83 8.66
CA ALA A 30 -21.95 -7.19 8.80
C ALA A 30 -21.89 -8.01 7.45
N TYR A 31 -21.09 -9.11 7.43
CA TYR A 31 -20.30 -9.78 6.36
C TYR A 31 -20.84 -11.15 5.83
N TYR A 32 -20.32 -11.70 4.70
CA TYR A 32 -20.63 -13.05 4.13
C TYR A 32 -19.38 -13.95 4.01
N ASP A 33 -19.40 -15.17 4.59
CA ASP A 33 -18.32 -16.19 4.50
C ASP A 33 -18.65 -17.27 3.44
N ASN A 34 -17.78 -17.41 2.44
CA ASN A 34 -17.97 -18.29 1.28
C ASN A 34 -17.62 -19.77 1.53
N ILE A 35 -17.00 -20.14 2.65
CA ILE A 35 -16.54 -21.53 2.87
C ILE A 35 -17.66 -22.41 3.44
N ASN A 36 -18.52 -21.87 4.30
CA ASN A 36 -19.50 -22.67 5.03
C ASN A 36 -20.94 -22.56 4.52
N LYS A 37 -21.23 -21.70 3.52
CA LYS A 37 -22.60 -21.44 2.98
C LYS A 37 -23.68 -21.41 4.08
N LYS A 38 -23.38 -20.80 5.22
CA LYS A 38 -24.33 -20.61 6.32
C LYS A 38 -24.36 -19.13 6.68
N GLU A 39 -25.56 -18.58 6.69
CA GLU A 39 -25.86 -17.34 7.39
C GLU A 39 -25.72 -17.65 8.89
N CYS A 40 -24.80 -16.98 9.57
CA CYS A 40 -24.77 -17.02 11.02
C CYS A 40 -25.89 -16.09 11.49
N ASP A 41 -26.97 -16.69 12.01
CA ASP A 41 -27.98 -15.94 12.77
C ASP A 41 -27.28 -15.21 13.90
N GLY A 42 -27.16 -13.89 13.76
CA GLY A 42 -26.75 -13.03 14.84
C GLY A 42 -27.83 -13.08 15.92
N LYS A 43 -27.58 -13.80 17.01
CA LYS A 43 -28.28 -13.50 18.27
C LYS A 43 -27.95 -12.06 18.62
N GLU A 44 -29.01 -11.25 18.63
CA GLU A 44 -29.05 -9.82 18.91
C GLU A 44 -28.45 -8.92 17.82
N GLY A 45 -29.33 -8.34 16.99
CA GLY A 45 -29.14 -6.99 16.46
C GLY A 45 -28.75 -6.80 14.99
N LEU A 46 -28.82 -7.80 14.10
CA LEU A 46 -28.47 -7.61 12.69
C LEU A 46 -29.51 -8.23 11.75
N VAL A 47 -30.11 -7.41 10.86
CA VAL A 47 -31.09 -7.83 9.85
C VAL A 47 -30.35 -8.19 8.55
N PRO A 48 -30.58 -9.38 7.95
CA PRO A 48 -29.94 -9.75 6.68
C PRO A 48 -30.53 -8.99 5.47
N MET A 49 -29.68 -8.80 4.45
CA MET A 49 -29.99 -8.14 3.16
C MET A 49 -31.07 -8.91 2.35
N PRO A 50 -31.87 -8.26 1.48
CA PRO A 50 -32.66 -8.97 0.48
C PRO A 50 -31.77 -9.77 -0.47
N THR A 51 -32.11 -11.03 -0.74
CA THR A 51 -31.42 -11.83 -1.75
C THR A 51 -31.58 -11.21 -3.14
N TYR A 52 -30.61 -11.46 -4.03
CA TYR A 52 -30.52 -10.90 -5.40
C TYR A 52 -31.78 -11.08 -6.27
N ALA A 53 -32.72 -11.95 -5.87
CA ALA A 53 -33.89 -12.33 -6.65
C ALA A 53 -35.13 -11.44 -6.44
N ASP A 54 -35.22 -10.61 -5.39
CA ASP A 54 -36.41 -9.78 -5.16
C ASP A 54 -36.07 -8.35 -4.71
N LYS A 55 -36.05 -7.44 -5.70
CA LYS A 55 -35.71 -6.02 -5.51
C LYS A 55 -36.92 -5.15 -5.15
N THR A 56 -38.11 -5.73 -4.96
CA THR A 56 -39.32 -4.94 -4.72
C THR A 56 -39.69 -4.85 -3.24
N ARG A 57 -38.94 -5.49 -2.33
CA ARG A 57 -39.28 -5.60 -0.90
C ARG A 57 -38.09 -5.37 0.03
N TYR A 58 -38.36 -4.93 1.26
CA TYR A 58 -37.38 -4.83 2.36
C TYR A 58 -37.90 -5.55 3.61
N LEU A 59 -37.00 -6.06 4.45
CA LEU A 59 -37.33 -6.74 5.70
C LEU A 59 -37.47 -5.72 6.83
N ARG A 60 -38.64 -5.67 7.44
CA ARG A 60 -38.90 -4.81 8.60
C ARG A 60 -38.31 -5.43 9.87
N GLY A 61 -38.09 -4.60 10.89
CA GLY A 61 -37.57 -5.04 12.20
C GLY A 61 -38.49 -6.01 12.97
N ASP A 62 -39.72 -6.21 12.50
CA ASP A 62 -40.68 -7.21 13.01
C ASP A 62 -40.59 -8.57 12.28
N GLY A 63 -39.66 -8.72 11.34
CA GLY A 63 -39.41 -9.97 10.62
C GLY A 63 -40.29 -10.20 9.39
N TYR A 64 -41.10 -9.22 8.95
CA TYR A 64 -41.94 -9.33 7.74
C TYR A 64 -41.41 -8.51 6.56
N TRP A 65 -41.56 -9.04 5.34
CA TRP A 65 -41.17 -8.39 4.09
C TRP A 65 -42.25 -7.41 3.60
N THR A 66 -41.88 -6.17 3.26
CA THR A 66 -42.79 -5.10 2.80
C THR A 66 -42.36 -4.52 1.45
N ASP A 67 -43.32 -4.21 0.57
CA ASP A 67 -43.06 -3.60 -0.75
C ASP A 67 -42.48 -2.18 -0.64
N ILE A 68 -41.44 -1.92 -1.42
CA ILE A 68 -40.66 -0.67 -1.42
C ILE A 68 -41.48 0.57 -1.84
N ASN A 69 -42.61 0.36 -2.52
CA ASN A 69 -43.47 1.42 -3.02
C ASN A 69 -44.49 1.94 -1.99
N LEU A 70 -44.58 1.35 -0.80
CA LEU A 70 -45.57 1.68 0.25
C LEU A 70 -45.02 2.62 1.34
N ALA A 71 -44.06 3.46 0.98
CA ALA A 71 -43.38 4.39 1.87
C ALA A 71 -44.18 5.61 2.28
N GLU A 72 -44.50 5.80 3.56
CA GLU A 72 -45.10 7.04 4.06
C GLU A 72 -44.39 7.59 5.29
N ARG A 73 -44.55 8.90 5.54
CA ARG A 73 -43.99 9.59 6.70
C ARG A 73 -44.62 9.06 8.00
N ALA A 74 -43.83 9.08 9.07
CA ALA A 74 -44.34 8.62 10.36
C ALA A 74 -45.54 9.43 10.86
N LYS A 75 -46.67 8.76 11.11
CA LYS A 75 -47.86 9.41 11.67
C LYS A 75 -47.61 9.69 13.16
N LYS A 76 -48.07 10.86 13.61
CA LYS A 76 -48.07 11.23 15.02
C LYS A 76 -49.44 10.90 15.62
N ASP A 77 -49.46 10.50 16.89
CA ASP A 77 -50.72 10.40 17.62
C ASP A 77 -51.30 11.79 17.90
N ASN A 78 -52.53 11.82 18.42
CA ASN A 78 -53.23 13.07 18.75
C ASN A 78 -52.59 13.85 19.92
N LYS A 79 -51.47 13.37 20.48
CA LYS A 79 -50.68 14.01 21.52
C LYS A 79 -49.30 14.46 21.02
N GLY A 80 -48.99 14.24 19.73
CA GLY A 80 -47.76 14.65 19.09
C GLY A 80 -46.60 13.66 19.20
N ASN A 81 -46.81 12.48 19.78
CA ASN A 81 -45.80 11.42 19.86
C ASN A 81 -45.69 10.69 18.52
N ILE A 82 -44.47 10.28 18.16
CA ILE A 82 -44.21 9.51 16.94
C ILE A 82 -44.68 8.07 17.15
N ILE A 83 -45.43 7.52 16.20
CA ILE A 83 -45.83 6.11 16.18
C ILE A 83 -44.71 5.33 15.47
N ASP A 84 -43.94 4.51 16.20
CA ASP A 84 -42.70 3.85 15.74
C ASP A 84 -42.85 2.98 14.47
N GLU A 85 -44.08 2.56 14.17
CA GLU A 85 -44.45 1.64 13.09
C GLU A 85 -44.35 2.24 11.67
N THR A 86 -43.97 3.52 11.54
CA THR A 86 -44.13 4.29 10.28
C THR A 86 -42.83 4.93 9.75
N TYR A 87 -41.66 4.34 10.06
CA TYR A 87 -40.37 4.80 9.51
C TYR A 87 -39.97 4.13 8.19
N ALA A 88 -39.32 4.94 7.35
CA ALA A 88 -38.89 4.73 5.96
C ALA A 88 -40.08 4.70 4.97
N LEU A 89 -40.13 5.46 3.88
CA LEU A 89 -39.06 5.72 2.93
C LEU A 89 -39.19 7.11 2.29
N ARG A 90 -38.05 7.79 2.09
CA ARG A 90 -37.92 8.78 1.03
C ARG A 90 -36.65 8.42 0.27
N ASN A 91 -36.85 7.91 -0.95
CA ASN A 91 -35.78 7.76 -1.93
C ASN A 91 -34.98 9.07 -2.01
N ILE A 92 -33.68 9.01 -1.76
CA ILE A 92 -32.76 10.13 -2.00
C ILE A 92 -32.58 10.21 -3.52
N TYR A 93 -33.48 10.92 -4.22
CA TYR A 93 -33.23 11.36 -5.59
C TYR A 93 -32.35 12.61 -5.54
N GLY A 94 -31.05 12.37 -5.38
CA GLY A 94 -29.97 13.35 -5.47
C GLY A 94 -28.67 12.60 -5.63
N THR A 95 -27.71 13.14 -6.38
CA THR A 95 -26.41 12.47 -6.55
C THR A 95 -25.52 12.59 -5.31
N THR A 96 -25.92 13.38 -4.30
CA THR A 96 -25.08 13.73 -3.15
C THR A 96 -25.71 13.31 -1.82
N VAL A 97 -24.89 12.88 -0.85
CA VAL A 97 -25.30 12.69 0.56
C VAL A 97 -24.71 13.80 1.41
N ASN A 98 -25.53 14.42 2.27
CA ASN A 98 -25.13 15.57 3.06
C ASN A 98 -25.58 15.44 4.53
N CYS A 99 -24.61 15.29 5.44
CA CYS A 99 -24.81 15.42 6.88
C CYS A 99 -23.63 16.12 7.53
N GLY A 100 -23.90 17.27 8.16
CA GLY A 100 -22.92 18.13 8.83
C GLY A 100 -21.78 18.59 7.94
N ARG A 101 -22.13 18.96 6.71
CA ARG A 101 -21.27 19.76 5.84
C ARG A 101 -21.13 21.18 6.41
N LYS A 102 -19.96 21.79 6.23
CA LYS A 102 -19.68 23.20 6.57
C LYS A 102 -20.64 24.12 5.81
N SER A 103 -21.24 25.08 6.52
CA SER A 103 -22.13 26.10 5.91
C SER A 103 -21.43 26.77 4.73
N ASP A 104 -22.18 26.98 3.65
CA ASP A 104 -21.75 27.70 2.44
C ASP A 104 -20.57 27.07 1.69
N SER A 105 -20.13 25.86 2.06
CA SER A 105 -19.12 25.14 1.29
C SER A 105 -19.68 24.64 -0.05
N PRO A 106 -18.88 24.68 -1.14
CA PRO A 106 -19.32 24.14 -2.42
C PRO A 106 -19.66 22.65 -2.32
N ILE A 107 -20.68 22.23 -3.09
CA ILE A 107 -21.12 20.83 -3.15
C ILE A 107 -20.64 20.24 -4.47
N GLY A 108 -19.71 19.28 -4.39
CA GLY A 108 -19.29 18.55 -5.57
C GLY A 108 -20.40 17.68 -6.14
N THR A 109 -20.53 17.63 -7.46
CA THR A 109 -21.42 16.70 -8.16
C THR A 109 -21.10 15.27 -7.72
N LYS A 110 -22.10 14.46 -7.35
CA LYS A 110 -21.90 13.08 -6.86
C LYS A 110 -21.05 12.97 -5.57
N SER A 111 -20.90 14.05 -4.80
CA SER A 111 -20.09 14.04 -3.57
C SER A 111 -20.81 13.40 -2.37
N PHE A 112 -20.02 12.89 -1.43
CA PHE A 112 -20.49 12.33 -0.17
C PHE A 112 -19.91 13.14 1.01
N ALA A 113 -20.76 13.67 1.88
CA ALA A 113 -20.36 14.41 3.08
C ALA A 113 -21.10 13.88 4.31
N PHE A 114 -20.35 13.48 5.34
CA PHE A 114 -20.89 12.98 6.60
C PHE A 114 -20.03 13.41 7.79
N GLY A 115 -20.61 14.05 8.80
CA GLY A 115 -19.92 14.35 10.06
C GLY A 115 -20.28 15.74 10.58
N ASP A 116 -19.29 16.55 10.94
CA ASP A 116 -19.44 17.95 11.38
C ASP A 116 -18.41 18.84 10.69
N GLN A 117 -18.85 19.98 10.15
CA GLN A 117 -18.03 20.96 9.43
C GLN A 117 -17.19 20.39 8.26
N VAL A 118 -17.64 19.32 7.61
CA VAL A 118 -16.90 18.70 6.49
C VAL A 118 -17.12 19.44 5.16
N THR A 119 -16.15 19.38 4.25
CA THR A 119 -16.23 19.96 2.89
C THR A 119 -15.92 18.88 1.86
N ALA A 120 -16.92 18.45 1.09
CA ALA A 120 -16.74 17.59 -0.08
C ALA A 120 -17.09 18.37 -1.36
N SER A 121 -16.18 19.24 -1.81
CA SER A 121 -16.42 20.19 -2.90
C SER A 121 -16.00 19.66 -4.27
N GLY A 122 -15.12 18.66 -4.32
CA GLY A 122 -14.72 18.04 -5.57
C GLY A 122 -15.81 17.14 -6.15
N GLN A 123 -15.91 17.03 -7.48
CA GLN A 123 -16.78 16.05 -8.11
C GLN A 123 -16.43 14.63 -7.63
N MET A 124 -17.42 13.81 -7.30
CA MET A 124 -17.26 12.45 -6.75
C MET A 124 -16.39 12.38 -5.47
N SER A 125 -16.18 13.51 -4.78
CA SER A 125 -15.36 13.56 -3.56
C SER A 125 -16.11 12.99 -2.35
N GLN A 126 -15.35 12.57 -1.34
CA GLN A 126 -15.87 12.01 -0.10
C GLN A 126 -15.23 12.71 1.11
N ALA A 127 -16.03 13.33 1.99
CA ALA A 127 -15.56 13.89 3.25
C ALA A 127 -16.31 13.26 4.43
N TYR A 128 -15.58 12.67 5.38
CA TYR A 128 -16.16 12.04 6.58
C TYR A 128 -15.46 12.49 7.87
N GLY A 129 -16.21 12.79 8.92
CA GLY A 129 -15.69 13.09 10.27
C GLY A 129 -15.81 14.56 10.68
N LEU A 130 -14.79 15.15 11.29
CA LEU A 130 -14.83 16.54 11.80
C LEU A 130 -13.87 17.45 11.01
N ASP A 131 -14.34 18.57 10.48
CA ASP A 131 -13.52 19.58 9.77
C ASP A 131 -12.68 19.02 8.60
N THR A 132 -13.11 17.93 7.96
CA THR A 132 -12.35 17.32 6.84
C THR A 132 -12.65 18.02 5.50
N MET A 133 -11.68 18.00 4.58
CA MET A 133 -11.77 18.70 3.29
C MET A 133 -11.34 17.81 2.13
N ALA A 134 -12.30 17.32 1.34
CA ALA A 134 -12.08 16.64 0.07
C ALA A 134 -12.47 17.58 -1.08
N THR A 135 -11.49 18.25 -1.68
CA THR A 135 -11.73 19.43 -2.54
C THR A 135 -11.52 19.21 -4.03
N ALA A 136 -10.89 18.11 -4.42
CA ALA A 136 -10.59 17.77 -5.81
C ALA A 136 -11.43 16.59 -6.34
N LEU A 137 -11.42 16.39 -7.66
CA LEU A 137 -12.09 15.27 -8.33
C LEU A 137 -11.69 13.93 -7.70
N MET A 138 -12.69 13.14 -7.29
CA MET A 138 -12.55 11.81 -6.69
C MET A 138 -11.66 11.77 -5.41
N SER A 139 -11.42 12.92 -4.78
CA SER A 139 -10.65 12.99 -3.53
C SER A 139 -11.43 12.46 -2.33
N CYS A 140 -10.72 11.97 -1.30
CA CYS A 140 -11.34 11.39 -0.11
C CYS A 140 -10.63 11.87 1.17
N ALA A 141 -11.33 12.58 2.06
CA ALA A 141 -10.80 13.05 3.34
C ALA A 141 -11.60 12.49 4.51
N LYS A 142 -10.93 11.84 5.47
CA LYS A 142 -11.57 11.15 6.60
C LYS A 142 -10.92 11.50 7.95
N GLY A 143 -11.67 11.40 9.03
CA GLY A 143 -11.16 11.58 10.40
C GLY A 143 -11.39 12.99 10.94
N ARG A 144 -10.35 13.67 11.42
CA ARG A 144 -10.42 15.04 11.95
C ARG A 144 -9.44 15.94 11.21
N THR A 145 -9.90 17.08 10.71
CA THR A 145 -9.09 18.12 10.04
C THR A 145 -8.17 17.62 8.91
N SER A 146 -8.52 16.47 8.31
CA SER A 146 -7.76 15.88 7.20
C SER A 146 -8.14 16.53 5.87
N ILE A 147 -7.17 16.71 4.98
CA ILE A 147 -7.30 17.42 3.71
C ILE A 147 -6.84 16.51 2.57
N ALA A 148 -7.71 16.29 1.59
CA ALA A 148 -7.41 15.68 0.31
C ALA A 148 -7.76 16.67 -0.80
N ASN A 149 -6.76 17.33 -1.39
CA ASN A 149 -6.96 18.47 -2.30
C ASN A 149 -6.36 18.29 -3.70
N LYS A 150 -5.91 17.08 -4.04
CA LYS A 150 -5.54 16.70 -5.41
C LYS A 150 -6.42 15.59 -5.96
N ILE A 151 -6.41 15.42 -7.28
CA ILE A 151 -7.25 14.44 -7.97
C ILE A 151 -6.92 13.03 -7.46
N CYS A 152 -7.95 12.26 -7.11
CA CYS A 152 -7.84 10.91 -6.56
C CYS A 152 -7.00 10.80 -5.26
N SER A 153 -6.70 11.91 -4.60
CA SER A 153 -5.96 11.91 -3.33
C SER A 153 -6.83 11.39 -2.18
N HIS A 154 -6.21 10.75 -1.19
CA HIS A 154 -6.89 10.22 -0.02
C HIS A 154 -6.14 10.59 1.26
N ALA A 155 -6.80 11.21 2.22
CA ALA A 155 -6.26 11.54 3.55
C ALA A 155 -7.15 10.95 4.65
N TYR A 156 -6.57 10.24 5.62
CA TYR A 156 -7.32 9.72 6.76
C TYR A 156 -6.52 9.81 8.07
N GLY A 157 -7.16 10.36 9.11
CA GLY A 157 -6.57 10.45 10.45
C GLY A 157 -6.83 11.80 11.08
N MET A 158 -5.83 12.37 11.78
CA MET A 158 -5.92 13.69 12.41
C MET A 158 -4.94 14.67 11.74
N ASN A 159 -5.42 15.79 11.20
CA ASN A 159 -4.56 16.80 10.54
C ASN A 159 -3.67 16.22 9.43
N THR A 160 -4.17 15.20 8.73
CA THR A 160 -3.44 14.61 7.59
C THR A 160 -3.66 15.41 6.31
N ILE A 161 -2.65 15.52 5.46
CA ILE A 161 -2.70 16.27 4.20
C ILE A 161 -2.24 15.35 3.08
N SER A 162 -3.13 15.06 2.13
CA SER A 162 -2.80 14.40 0.87
C SER A 162 -2.98 15.41 -0.27
N ASN A 163 -1.86 16.01 -0.66
CA ASN A 163 -1.77 17.10 -1.63
C ASN A 163 -0.94 16.75 -2.87
N ASN A 164 -0.78 15.46 -3.16
CA ASN A 164 -0.27 14.92 -4.42
C ASN A 164 -1.36 14.15 -5.17
N TYR A 165 -1.25 14.06 -6.49
CA TYR A 165 -2.19 13.29 -7.32
C TYR A 165 -2.12 11.81 -6.96
N MET A 166 -3.28 11.16 -6.84
CA MET A 166 -3.41 9.72 -6.52
C MET A 166 -2.70 9.27 -5.24
N ALA A 167 -2.31 10.19 -4.35
CA ALA A 167 -1.53 9.89 -3.17
C ALA A 167 -2.40 9.58 -1.94
N HIS A 168 -1.81 8.91 -0.96
CA HIS A 168 -2.50 8.50 0.26
C HIS A 168 -1.76 8.96 1.53
N ALA A 169 -2.45 9.66 2.43
CA ALA A 169 -1.95 10.06 3.73
C ALA A 169 -2.74 9.38 4.86
N TYR A 170 -2.04 8.77 5.80
CA TYR A 170 -2.63 8.18 7.00
C TYR A 170 -1.96 8.70 8.28
N GLY A 171 -2.62 8.56 9.44
CA GLY A 171 -2.02 8.79 10.75
C GLY A 171 -2.32 10.17 11.33
N LYS A 172 -1.30 10.89 11.79
CA LYS A 172 -1.49 12.25 12.32
C LYS A 172 -0.40 13.22 11.89
N TYR A 173 -0.78 14.46 11.56
CA TYR A 173 0.15 15.55 11.29
C TYR A 173 1.31 15.16 10.37
N ASN A 174 1.02 14.53 9.23
CA ASN A 174 2.06 14.26 8.24
C ASN A 174 2.64 15.56 7.70
N VAL A 175 3.91 15.51 7.31
CA VAL A 175 4.51 16.55 6.47
C VAL A 175 3.71 16.58 5.17
N GLU A 176 3.40 17.78 4.68
CA GLU A 176 2.80 17.94 3.36
C GLU A 176 3.61 17.15 2.33
N MET A 177 2.91 16.51 1.40
CA MET A 177 3.57 15.78 0.33
C MET A 177 4.24 16.82 -0.56
N ILE A 178 5.57 16.75 -0.62
CA ILE A 178 6.41 17.62 -1.44
C ILE A 178 6.63 16.92 -2.79
N GLU A 179 6.77 17.72 -3.85
CA GLU A 179 6.80 17.38 -5.28
C GLU A 179 5.39 17.08 -5.82
N ASP A 180 4.77 18.09 -6.44
CA ASP A 180 3.48 17.94 -7.12
C ASP A 180 3.70 16.94 -8.27
N SER A 181 3.14 15.74 -8.11
CA SER A 181 3.22 14.69 -9.11
C SER A 181 2.12 14.92 -10.13
N SER A 182 2.42 15.19 -11.40
CA SER A 182 1.41 15.15 -12.46
C SER A 182 1.04 13.70 -12.85
N PHE A 183 0.04 13.51 -13.71
CA PHE A 183 -0.41 12.18 -14.16
C PHE A 183 0.68 11.34 -14.82
N GLU A 184 1.61 11.99 -15.53
CA GLU A 184 2.70 11.32 -16.25
C GLU A 184 4.01 11.33 -15.43
N GLU A 185 4.05 12.11 -14.35
CA GLU A 185 5.20 12.18 -13.45
C GLU A 185 5.16 11.10 -12.39
N ASN A 186 6.13 10.19 -12.46
CA ASN A 186 6.37 9.21 -11.40
C ASN A 186 7.32 9.80 -10.34
N LEU A 187 7.08 11.04 -9.92
CA LEU A 187 7.84 11.76 -8.90
C LEU A 187 6.92 12.10 -7.72
N GLY A 188 7.48 12.52 -6.59
CA GLY A 188 6.72 12.86 -5.40
C GLY A 188 6.17 11.69 -4.60
N THR A 189 5.41 12.04 -3.57
CA THR A 189 5.02 11.11 -2.51
C THR A 189 3.72 10.40 -2.86
N ALA A 190 3.74 9.07 -2.89
CA ALA A 190 2.58 8.24 -3.17
C ALA A 190 1.84 7.84 -1.88
N PHE A 191 2.57 7.58 -0.80
CA PHE A 191 1.99 7.15 0.47
C PHE A 191 2.78 7.69 1.66
N VAL A 192 2.10 8.20 2.69
CA VAL A 192 2.70 8.57 3.97
C VAL A 192 1.92 8.06 5.16
N ILE A 193 2.66 7.74 6.23
CA ILE A 193 2.12 7.61 7.58
C ILE A 193 2.69 8.75 8.42
N GLY A 194 1.84 9.73 8.75
CA GLY A 194 2.15 10.83 9.63
C GLY A 194 2.24 10.39 11.10
N ASN A 195 3.25 10.89 11.80
CA ASN A 195 3.43 10.70 13.24
C ASN A 195 3.71 12.02 13.98
N GLY A 196 3.40 13.16 13.37
CA GLY A 196 3.66 14.47 13.97
C GLY A 196 2.86 14.72 15.25
N GLU A 197 3.23 15.78 15.95
CA GLU A 197 2.66 16.12 17.25
C GLU A 197 1.63 17.26 17.17
N SER A 198 1.82 18.17 16.22
CA SER A 198 0.96 19.35 16.02
C SER A 198 1.04 19.85 14.57
N GLU A 199 0.21 20.83 14.22
CA GLU A 199 0.21 21.46 12.89
C GLU A 199 1.54 22.14 12.54
N THR A 200 2.30 22.59 13.56
CA THR A 200 3.61 23.22 13.41
C THR A 200 4.77 22.22 13.54
N SER A 201 4.49 21.00 14.01
CA SER A 201 5.48 19.94 14.26
C SER A 201 5.06 18.67 13.52
N ARG A 202 4.96 18.79 12.20
CA ARG A 202 4.59 17.70 11.29
C ARG A 202 5.77 16.76 11.05
N SER A 203 5.51 15.46 11.02
CA SER A 203 6.53 14.45 10.72
C SER A 203 5.90 13.19 10.12
N ASN A 204 6.71 12.43 9.39
CA ASN A 204 6.32 11.15 8.80
C ASN A 204 7.11 10.02 9.47
N ALA A 205 6.43 8.95 9.87
CA ALA A 205 7.08 7.71 10.31
C ALA A 205 7.56 6.89 9.12
N PHE A 206 6.81 6.95 8.02
CA PHE A 206 7.05 6.15 6.82
C PHE A 206 6.57 6.92 5.58
N SER A 207 7.31 6.84 4.49
CA SER A 207 6.95 7.46 3.21
C SER A 207 7.41 6.62 2.03
N VAL A 208 6.53 6.48 1.03
CA VAL A 208 6.81 5.82 -0.25
C VAL A 208 6.57 6.82 -1.37
N MET A 209 7.55 6.95 -2.26
CA MET A 209 7.50 7.85 -3.42
C MET A 209 7.08 7.09 -4.67
N PHE A 210 6.48 7.77 -5.65
CA PHE A 210 6.11 7.16 -6.94
C PHE A 210 7.32 6.63 -7.71
N ASP A 211 8.52 7.18 -7.45
CA ASP A 211 9.77 6.69 -8.03
C ASP A 211 10.31 5.42 -7.35
N GLY A 212 9.62 4.90 -6.33
CA GLY A 212 10.00 3.69 -5.60
C GLY A 212 10.90 3.92 -4.39
N LYS A 213 11.32 5.16 -4.09
CA LYS A 213 12.07 5.45 -2.87
C LYS A 213 11.19 5.25 -1.64
N VAL A 214 11.72 4.52 -0.66
CA VAL A 214 11.09 4.31 0.65
C VAL A 214 11.92 4.98 1.73
N LYS A 215 11.27 5.72 2.63
CA LYS A 215 11.88 6.40 3.77
C LYS A 215 11.20 5.93 5.05
N ALA A 216 11.98 5.41 6.00
CA ALA A 216 11.53 5.10 7.35
C ALA A 216 12.25 6.02 8.33
N ALA A 217 11.52 6.61 9.28
CA ALA A 217 12.10 7.57 10.24
C ALA A 217 13.01 6.92 11.31
N SER A 218 12.93 5.60 11.44
CA SER A 218 13.69 4.83 12.44
C SER A 218 13.91 3.40 11.92
N THR A 219 14.20 2.48 12.84
CA THR A 219 14.57 1.09 12.57
C THR A 219 13.48 0.30 11.84
N ILE A 220 13.88 -0.45 10.81
CA ILE A 220 13.11 -1.54 10.22
C ILE A 220 13.59 -2.85 10.84
N THR A 221 12.67 -3.65 11.38
CA THR A 221 12.98 -4.95 12.01
C THR A 221 12.29 -6.10 11.28
N ALA A 222 12.93 -7.27 11.28
CA ALA A 222 12.36 -8.51 10.74
C ALA A 222 12.61 -9.68 11.70
N SER A 223 11.87 -10.77 11.51
CA SER A 223 11.96 -11.99 12.32
C SER A 223 13.01 -13.00 11.83
N THR A 224 13.71 -12.71 10.73
CA THR A 224 14.61 -13.63 10.02
C THR A 224 16.07 -13.51 10.48
N THR A 225 16.96 -14.32 9.88
CA THR A 225 18.41 -14.08 10.00
C THR A 225 18.76 -12.69 9.47
N ALA A 226 19.68 -12.02 10.15
CA ALA A 226 20.07 -10.65 9.82
C ALA A 226 21.27 -10.66 8.88
N ASP A 227 21.01 -10.83 7.58
CA ASP A 227 22.00 -10.75 6.51
C ASP A 227 21.59 -9.75 5.41
N TYR A 228 22.60 -9.13 4.83
CA TYR A 228 22.51 -8.40 3.58
C TYR A 228 22.99 -9.31 2.45
N ALA A 229 22.15 -9.49 1.45
CA ALA A 229 22.44 -10.31 0.29
C ALA A 229 22.17 -9.56 -1.01
N GLU A 230 22.79 -10.05 -2.08
CA GLU A 230 22.48 -9.66 -3.45
C GLU A 230 22.27 -10.91 -4.31
N PHE A 231 21.44 -10.79 -5.33
CA PHE A 231 21.33 -11.84 -6.34
C PHE A 231 22.54 -11.87 -7.26
N PHE A 232 23.03 -13.08 -7.52
CA PHE A 232 24.05 -13.39 -8.52
C PHE A 232 23.61 -14.58 -9.37
N GLU A 233 24.12 -14.63 -10.60
CA GLU A 233 23.88 -15.74 -11.53
C GLU A 233 24.98 -16.82 -11.37
N TRP A 234 24.59 -18.09 -11.36
CA TRP A 234 25.52 -19.22 -11.37
C TRP A 234 26.26 -19.33 -12.69
N GLU A 235 27.56 -19.62 -12.65
CA GLU A 235 28.36 -19.91 -13.85
C GLU A 235 27.80 -21.11 -14.62
N ASP A 236 27.32 -22.12 -13.90
CA ASP A 236 26.77 -23.35 -14.46
C ASP A 236 25.27 -23.29 -14.76
N GLU A 237 24.58 -22.18 -14.45
CA GLU A 237 23.12 -22.00 -14.56
C GLU A 237 22.27 -22.94 -13.67
N ASN A 238 22.90 -23.73 -12.80
CA ASN A 238 22.22 -24.69 -11.90
C ASN A 238 21.17 -25.59 -12.60
N PRO A 239 21.55 -26.37 -13.63
CA PRO A 239 20.62 -27.08 -14.51
C PRO A 239 19.86 -28.21 -13.81
N HIS A 240 20.33 -28.64 -12.63
CA HIS A 240 19.73 -29.69 -11.81
C HIS A 240 18.87 -29.15 -10.66
N VAL A 241 18.70 -27.82 -10.57
CA VAL A 241 17.87 -27.16 -9.55
C VAL A 241 18.27 -27.58 -8.13
N GLU A 242 19.57 -27.60 -7.88
CA GLU A 242 20.12 -28.00 -6.59
C GLU A 242 19.86 -26.91 -5.54
N ASP A 243 19.52 -27.32 -4.32
CA ASP A 243 19.55 -26.43 -3.16
C ASP A 243 21.00 -26.26 -2.69
N ARG A 244 21.56 -25.08 -2.95
CA ARG A 244 22.95 -24.73 -2.65
C ARG A 244 23.06 -23.81 -1.43
N VAL A 245 21.99 -23.64 -0.65
CA VAL A 245 21.96 -22.81 0.56
C VAL A 245 23.05 -23.21 1.55
N GLY A 246 23.72 -22.22 2.14
CA GLY A 246 24.77 -22.44 3.13
C GLY A 246 26.11 -22.88 2.55
N LYS A 247 26.28 -22.91 1.22
CA LYS A 247 27.59 -23.06 0.56
C LYS A 247 28.32 -21.72 0.47
N PHE A 248 29.63 -21.74 0.68
CA PHE A 248 30.50 -20.62 0.32
C PHE A 248 30.62 -20.50 -1.19
N VAL A 249 30.63 -19.26 -1.68
CA VAL A 249 30.80 -18.95 -3.10
C VAL A 249 31.84 -17.88 -3.34
N THR A 250 32.41 -17.91 -4.54
CA THR A 250 33.34 -16.90 -5.07
C THR A 250 32.91 -16.48 -6.47
N LEU A 251 33.63 -15.54 -7.08
CA LEU A 251 33.35 -15.00 -8.39
C LEU A 251 34.25 -15.60 -9.48
N ARG A 252 33.67 -15.75 -10.67
CA ARG A 252 34.33 -15.91 -11.96
C ARG A 252 33.71 -14.90 -12.91
N GLY A 253 34.40 -13.78 -13.15
CA GLY A 253 33.77 -12.63 -13.79
C GLY A 253 32.67 -12.04 -12.92
N ASP A 254 31.45 -11.96 -13.45
CA ASP A 254 30.23 -11.50 -12.78
C ASP A 254 29.32 -12.64 -12.27
N LYS A 255 29.73 -13.90 -12.46
CA LYS A 255 28.99 -15.09 -12.05
C LYS A 255 29.59 -15.75 -10.80
N ILE A 256 28.76 -16.50 -10.08
CA ILE A 256 29.16 -17.24 -8.87
C ILE A 256 29.46 -18.71 -9.15
N VAL A 257 30.43 -19.23 -8.40
CA VAL A 257 30.79 -20.65 -8.33
C VAL A 257 30.97 -21.06 -6.88
N ILE A 258 30.82 -22.37 -6.58
CA ILE A 258 31.13 -22.91 -5.25
C ILE A 258 32.61 -22.67 -4.95
N ALA A 259 32.90 -22.04 -3.81
CA ALA A 259 34.27 -21.76 -3.41
C ALA A 259 34.99 -23.03 -2.94
N THR A 260 36.32 -23.01 -3.03
CA THR A 260 37.19 -24.06 -2.51
C THR A 260 38.20 -23.47 -1.52
N SER A 261 38.95 -24.32 -0.82
CA SER A 261 39.99 -23.89 0.12
C SER A 261 41.14 -23.11 -0.50
N ASN A 262 41.24 -23.08 -1.84
CA ASN A 262 42.30 -22.38 -2.58
C ASN A 262 41.89 -20.96 -3.02
N GLU A 263 40.65 -20.55 -2.77
CA GLU A 263 40.18 -19.22 -3.17
C GLU A 263 40.76 -18.13 -2.27
N GLU A 264 41.40 -17.13 -2.87
CA GLU A 264 41.87 -15.94 -2.14
C GLU A 264 40.72 -15.00 -1.75
N TYR A 265 39.61 -15.08 -2.47
CA TYR A 265 38.42 -14.26 -2.28
C TYR A 265 37.18 -15.12 -2.12
N ILE A 266 36.44 -14.90 -1.04
CA ILE A 266 35.11 -15.46 -0.81
C ILE A 266 34.13 -14.30 -0.92
N LEU A 267 33.17 -14.41 -1.84
CA LEU A 267 32.13 -13.40 -2.02
C LEU A 267 31.14 -13.42 -0.84
N GLY A 268 30.71 -14.63 -0.47
CA GLY A 268 29.60 -14.79 0.47
C GLY A 268 29.23 -16.24 0.70
N ILE A 269 28.07 -16.40 1.35
CA ILE A 269 27.41 -17.70 1.57
C ILE A 269 26.03 -17.61 0.93
N ILE A 270 25.58 -18.65 0.23
CA ILE A 270 24.21 -18.68 -0.31
C ILE A 270 23.20 -18.55 0.84
N SER A 271 22.42 -17.46 0.82
CA SER A 271 21.47 -17.15 1.88
C SER A 271 20.15 -17.90 1.67
N GLY A 272 19.66 -18.58 2.70
CA GLY A 272 18.35 -19.23 2.65
C GLY A 272 17.18 -18.25 2.87
N GLN A 273 17.42 -17.12 3.53
CA GLN A 273 16.38 -16.16 3.90
C GLN A 273 16.97 -14.77 4.16
N PRO A 274 17.34 -14.03 3.09
CA PRO A 274 17.98 -12.74 3.24
C PRO A 274 17.03 -11.71 3.88
N PHE A 275 17.54 -10.91 4.83
CA PHE A 275 16.78 -9.81 5.42
C PHE A 275 16.70 -8.62 4.46
N VAL A 276 17.84 -8.20 3.92
CA VAL A 276 17.91 -7.21 2.83
C VAL A 276 18.42 -7.92 1.60
N LEU A 277 17.68 -7.81 0.51
CA LEU A 277 18.05 -8.40 -0.77
C LEU A 277 18.14 -7.32 -1.85
N GLY A 278 19.36 -7.06 -2.30
CA GLY A 278 19.64 -6.21 -3.46
C GLY A 278 19.58 -6.99 -4.77
N ASN A 279 19.57 -6.24 -5.88
CA ASN A 279 19.64 -6.79 -7.24
C ASN A 279 18.51 -7.79 -7.59
N GLY A 280 17.29 -7.61 -7.05
CA GLY A 280 16.23 -8.63 -7.12
C GLY A 280 15.25 -8.57 -8.29
N ASP A 281 15.25 -7.51 -9.10
CA ASP A 281 14.25 -7.27 -10.16
C ASP A 281 12.84 -7.72 -9.71
N CYS A 282 12.22 -7.00 -8.78
CA CYS A 282 11.07 -7.51 -8.00
C CYS A 282 9.82 -7.77 -8.85
N ASP A 283 9.20 -6.71 -9.37
CA ASP A 283 7.87 -6.78 -10.01
C ASP A 283 7.93 -6.71 -11.54
N VAL A 284 9.00 -6.10 -12.08
CA VAL A 284 9.22 -5.91 -13.51
C VAL A 284 10.69 -6.11 -13.83
N TRP A 285 10.97 -6.46 -15.07
CA TRP A 285 12.34 -6.53 -15.57
C TRP A 285 13.01 -5.16 -15.44
N THR A 286 14.16 -5.10 -14.77
CA THR A 286 14.86 -3.83 -14.49
C THR A 286 15.29 -3.09 -15.76
N GLY A 287 15.48 -3.83 -16.86
CA GLY A 287 15.79 -3.29 -18.19
C GLY A 287 14.59 -2.69 -18.94
N MET A 288 13.38 -2.71 -18.36
CA MET A 288 12.19 -2.05 -18.94
C MET A 288 12.41 -0.54 -19.14
N TRP A 289 13.12 0.09 -18.19
CA TRP A 289 13.44 1.51 -18.24
C TRP A 289 14.85 1.73 -18.75
N LEU A 290 15.03 2.74 -19.59
CA LEU A 290 16.35 3.14 -20.07
C LEU A 290 17.18 3.73 -18.92
N ARG A 291 18.45 3.36 -18.85
CA ARG A 291 19.38 3.75 -17.78
C ARG A 291 20.68 4.26 -18.35
N ASP A 292 21.39 5.06 -17.56
CA ASP A 292 22.75 5.47 -17.84
C ASP A 292 23.79 4.46 -17.32
N ASP A 293 25.07 4.75 -17.56
CA ASP A 293 26.20 3.90 -17.18
C ASP A 293 26.34 3.68 -15.65
N PHE A 294 25.64 4.48 -14.84
CA PHE A 294 25.58 4.35 -13.37
C PHE A 294 24.28 3.68 -12.91
N ASN A 295 23.54 3.05 -13.82
CA ASN A 295 22.27 2.37 -13.58
C ASN A 295 21.13 3.30 -13.10
N ARG A 296 21.25 4.62 -13.33
CA ARG A 296 20.20 5.60 -12.99
C ARG A 296 19.19 5.66 -14.13
N ILE A 297 17.91 5.75 -13.78
CA ILE A 297 16.83 5.86 -14.78
C ILE A 297 16.96 7.18 -15.53
N ILE A 298 16.91 7.11 -16.86
CA ILE A 298 16.83 8.27 -17.74
C ILE A 298 15.37 8.71 -17.83
N TYR A 299 15.16 10.01 -17.68
CA TYR A 299 13.83 10.62 -17.77
C TYR A 299 13.69 11.47 -19.04
N GLU A 300 12.48 11.53 -19.57
CA GLU A 300 12.09 12.40 -20.68
C GLU A 300 10.97 13.35 -20.28
N SER A 301 10.75 14.42 -21.04
CA SER A 301 9.66 15.37 -20.81
C SER A 301 8.31 14.65 -20.91
N ALA A 302 7.46 14.87 -19.91
CA ALA A 302 6.13 14.29 -19.87
C ALA A 302 5.10 15.25 -20.49
N PRO A 303 4.18 14.76 -21.35
CA PRO A 303 3.09 15.59 -21.84
C PRO A 303 2.14 15.91 -20.68
N LYS A 304 1.58 17.12 -20.67
CA LYS A 304 0.60 17.52 -19.68
C LYS A 304 -0.71 16.79 -19.96
N MET A 305 -1.23 16.11 -18.95
CA MET A 305 -2.50 15.37 -19.01
C MET A 305 -3.51 15.94 -18.02
N GLU A 306 -4.77 16.04 -18.43
CA GLU A 306 -5.90 16.43 -17.58
C GLU A 306 -7.04 15.40 -17.69
N ILE A 307 -7.86 15.28 -16.64
CA ILE A 307 -9.07 14.44 -16.69
C ILE A 307 -10.23 15.27 -17.23
N ASP A 308 -10.87 14.78 -18.28
CA ASP A 308 -12.17 15.27 -18.71
C ASP A 308 -13.22 14.95 -17.64
N GLU A 309 -13.73 15.98 -16.95
CA GLU A 309 -14.62 15.82 -15.81
C GLU A 309 -15.95 15.11 -16.14
N ASN A 310 -16.37 15.11 -17.41
CA ASN A 310 -17.62 14.49 -17.84
C ASN A 310 -17.47 12.99 -18.11
N THR A 311 -16.36 12.61 -18.75
CA THR A 311 -16.09 11.25 -19.22
C THR A 311 -15.16 10.47 -18.29
N GLY A 312 -14.37 11.16 -17.47
CA GLY A 312 -13.29 10.59 -16.69
C GLY A 312 -12.07 10.18 -17.53
N ALA A 313 -12.05 10.51 -18.83
CA ALA A 313 -10.94 10.17 -19.72
C ALA A 313 -9.76 11.14 -19.54
N MET A 314 -8.55 10.62 -19.60
CA MET A 314 -7.34 11.46 -19.66
C MET A 314 -7.17 12.05 -21.05
N LYS A 315 -6.80 13.32 -21.12
CA LYS A 315 -6.56 14.06 -22.36
C LYS A 315 -5.27 14.85 -22.28
N GLU A 316 -4.54 14.84 -23.40
CA GLU A 316 -3.39 15.70 -23.64
C GLU A 316 -3.82 17.17 -23.72
N VAL A 317 -3.00 18.06 -23.17
CA VAL A 317 -3.23 19.51 -23.23
C VAL A 317 -2.42 20.12 -24.36
N PHE A 318 -3.09 20.95 -25.18
CA PHE A 318 -2.49 21.69 -26.28
C PHE A 318 -2.53 23.20 -26.00
N ASP A 319 -1.54 23.93 -26.49
CA ASP A 319 -1.51 25.40 -26.44
C ASP A 319 -2.43 26.03 -27.50
N GLU A 320 -2.50 27.37 -27.53
CA GLU A 320 -3.34 28.12 -28.48
C GLU A 320 -2.98 27.87 -29.96
N ASP A 321 -1.74 27.46 -30.22
CA ASP A 321 -1.22 27.16 -31.56
C ASP A 321 -1.38 25.67 -31.93
N GLY A 322 -1.90 24.84 -31.02
CA GLY A 322 -2.13 23.41 -31.22
C GLY A 322 -0.90 22.53 -30.96
N ASN A 323 0.13 23.03 -30.28
CA ASN A 323 1.28 22.23 -29.87
C ASN A 323 1.04 21.58 -28.50
N LEU A 324 1.63 20.39 -28.30
CA LEU A 324 1.53 19.66 -27.04
C LEU A 324 2.24 20.41 -25.92
N VAL A 325 1.55 20.63 -24.81
CA VAL A 325 2.12 21.21 -23.60
C VAL A 325 2.81 20.10 -22.80
N TYR A 326 4.02 20.37 -22.31
CA TYR A 326 4.77 19.44 -21.47
C TYR A 326 4.81 19.96 -20.03
N GLU A 327 4.59 19.07 -19.08
CA GLU A 327 4.68 19.33 -17.65
C GLU A 327 5.36 18.13 -17.01
N GLY A 328 6.53 18.36 -16.39
CA GLY A 328 7.22 17.31 -15.67
C GLY A 328 8.11 16.37 -16.46
N LYS A 329 8.39 15.22 -15.85
CA LYS A 329 9.25 14.17 -16.37
C LYS A 329 8.72 12.76 -16.08
N ARG A 330 8.83 11.88 -17.07
CA ARG A 330 8.51 10.45 -16.94
C ARG A 330 9.72 9.58 -17.24
N ARG A 331 9.69 8.34 -16.78
CA ARG A 331 10.76 7.36 -17.05
C ARG A 331 10.76 7.03 -18.54
N LYS A 332 11.92 7.07 -19.18
CA LYS A 332 12.06 6.72 -20.59
C LYS A 332 12.06 5.20 -20.74
N LEU A 333 11.18 4.68 -21.59
CA LEU A 333 11.13 3.25 -21.89
C LEU A 333 12.39 2.83 -22.65
N ASN A 334 12.92 1.64 -22.35
CA ASN A 334 14.00 1.05 -23.11
C ASN A 334 13.47 0.60 -24.49
N PRO A 335 14.07 1.03 -25.63
CA PRO A 335 13.63 0.58 -26.95
C PRO A 335 13.67 -0.94 -27.16
N ASP A 336 14.52 -1.65 -26.43
CA ASP A 336 14.65 -3.11 -26.51
C ASP A 336 13.62 -3.84 -25.62
N TYR A 337 12.80 -3.12 -24.87
CA TYR A 337 11.76 -3.71 -24.03
C TYR A 337 10.57 -4.21 -24.87
N ASP A 338 10.29 -5.51 -24.75
CA ASP A 338 9.13 -6.15 -25.35
C ASP A 338 8.04 -6.40 -24.29
N PRO A 339 6.93 -5.63 -24.30
CA PRO A 339 5.85 -5.79 -23.32
C PRO A 339 5.03 -7.08 -23.50
N SER A 340 5.21 -7.83 -24.59
CA SER A 340 4.54 -9.12 -24.79
C SER A 340 5.21 -10.25 -24.02
N GLN A 341 6.47 -10.08 -23.62
CA GLN A 341 7.22 -11.06 -22.84
C GLN A 341 6.88 -10.93 -21.36
N LYS A 342 6.42 -12.04 -20.77
CA LYS A 342 6.16 -12.10 -19.34
C LYS A 342 7.49 -12.20 -18.59
N TYR A 343 7.75 -11.24 -17.70
CA TYR A 343 8.88 -11.30 -16.78
C TYR A 343 8.73 -12.46 -15.78
N ILE A 344 9.82 -13.20 -15.57
CA ILE A 344 9.94 -14.25 -14.54
C ILE A 344 10.93 -13.74 -13.50
N SER A 345 10.50 -13.68 -12.23
CA SER A 345 11.32 -13.17 -11.14
C SER A 345 12.62 -13.96 -10.99
N ARG A 346 13.70 -13.32 -10.53
CA ARG A 346 14.95 -14.01 -10.16
C ARG A 346 14.73 -15.08 -9.09
N PHE A 347 13.73 -14.91 -8.23
CA PHE A 347 13.34 -15.93 -7.25
C PHE A 347 12.85 -17.24 -7.88
N ASP A 348 12.29 -17.19 -9.10
CA ASP A 348 11.70 -18.33 -9.79
C ASP A 348 12.66 -18.95 -10.83
N ARG A 349 13.92 -18.49 -10.84
CA ARG A 349 14.92 -18.83 -11.85
C ARG A 349 16.12 -19.54 -11.21
N PRO A 350 16.37 -20.83 -11.51
CA PRO A 350 17.37 -21.64 -10.81
C PRO A 350 18.81 -21.13 -10.99
N GLU A 351 19.07 -20.40 -12.08
CA GLU A 351 20.36 -19.79 -12.35
C GLU A 351 20.68 -18.62 -11.41
N TRP A 352 19.70 -18.10 -10.65
CA TRP A 352 19.89 -16.99 -9.70
C TRP A 352 19.88 -17.47 -8.25
N ALA A 353 20.82 -16.98 -7.46
CA ALA A 353 20.83 -17.22 -6.01
C ALA A 353 21.16 -15.95 -5.21
N PRO A 354 20.52 -15.75 -4.05
CA PRO A 354 20.90 -14.69 -3.12
C PRO A 354 22.17 -15.09 -2.37
N VAL A 355 23.20 -14.25 -2.46
CA VAL A 355 24.48 -14.43 -1.77
C VAL A 355 24.52 -13.47 -0.59
N GLY A 356 24.51 -14.00 0.62
CA GLY A 356 24.72 -13.24 1.84
C GLY A 356 26.18 -12.79 1.94
N MET A 357 26.40 -11.48 1.88
CA MET A 357 27.74 -10.87 1.87
C MET A 357 28.08 -10.18 3.19
N LEU A 358 27.12 -10.06 4.10
CA LEU A 358 27.31 -9.46 5.42
C LEU A 358 26.24 -9.98 6.38
N GLY A 359 26.62 -10.19 7.64
CA GLY A 359 25.67 -10.43 8.73
C GLY A 359 25.77 -11.82 9.35
N VAL A 360 24.66 -12.32 9.89
CA VAL A 360 24.60 -13.63 10.55
C VAL A 360 24.02 -14.65 9.60
N LEU A 361 24.89 -15.50 9.06
CA LEU A 361 24.55 -16.50 8.05
C LEU A 361 24.65 -17.92 8.63
N SER A 362 23.79 -18.80 8.12
CA SER A 362 23.89 -20.23 8.38
C SER A 362 24.72 -20.86 7.26
N VAL A 363 25.66 -21.71 7.63
CA VAL A 363 26.59 -22.34 6.70
C VAL A 363 26.62 -23.85 6.97
N ILE A 364 26.71 -24.63 5.89
CA ILE A 364 26.93 -26.07 5.99
C ILE A 364 28.33 -26.30 6.56
N GLN A 365 28.49 -27.29 7.44
CA GLN A 365 29.79 -27.65 8.03
C GLN A 365 30.10 -29.14 7.90
N ASP A 366 31.37 -29.48 8.07
CA ASP A 366 31.89 -30.86 8.10
C ASP A 366 31.86 -31.51 9.50
N GLY A 367 31.32 -30.81 10.51
CA GLY A 367 31.23 -31.27 11.89
C GLY A 367 32.38 -30.85 12.80
N THR A 368 33.42 -30.20 12.26
CA THR A 368 34.60 -29.78 13.04
C THR A 368 34.41 -28.42 13.75
N CYS A 369 33.42 -27.63 13.37
CA CYS A 369 33.25 -26.26 13.86
C CYS A 369 32.76 -26.23 15.31
N GLU A 370 33.42 -25.45 16.15
CA GLU A 370 33.08 -25.27 17.56
C GLU A 370 32.57 -23.86 17.86
N VAL A 371 31.60 -23.75 18.77
CA VAL A 371 31.13 -22.44 19.25
C VAL A 371 32.28 -21.73 19.93
N ASN A 372 32.45 -20.45 19.63
CA ASN A 372 33.62 -19.67 20.02
C ASN A 372 34.95 -20.06 19.32
N GLY A 373 34.91 -20.92 18.31
CA GLY A 373 35.99 -21.15 17.37
C GLY A 373 35.93 -20.23 16.16
N TYR A 374 36.71 -20.59 15.14
CA TYR A 374 36.70 -19.99 13.81
C TYR A 374 36.59 -21.09 12.76
N CYS A 375 35.99 -20.78 11.62
CA CYS A 375 35.91 -21.68 10.48
C CYS A 375 36.27 -20.97 9.18
N CYS A 376 36.79 -21.72 8.20
CA CYS A 376 37.03 -21.25 6.83
C CYS A 376 36.36 -22.18 5.83
N CYS A 377 36.39 -21.81 4.55
CA CYS A 377 35.90 -22.63 3.46
C CYS A 377 36.85 -23.80 3.19
N ASN A 378 36.32 -25.02 3.13
CA ASN A 378 37.06 -26.20 2.70
C ASN A 378 36.97 -26.42 1.17
N GLY A 379 37.48 -27.54 0.68
CA GLY A 379 37.45 -27.91 -0.74
C GLY A 379 36.07 -28.15 -1.35
N GLU A 380 35.01 -28.25 -0.55
CA GLU A 380 33.64 -28.52 -1.00
C GLU A 380 32.69 -27.32 -0.82
N GLY A 381 33.24 -26.14 -0.49
CA GLY A 381 32.44 -24.94 -0.25
C GLY A 381 31.67 -24.99 1.07
N ILE A 382 32.13 -25.76 2.06
CA ILE A 382 31.50 -25.84 3.40
C ILE A 382 32.48 -25.41 4.48
N ALA A 383 31.97 -25.14 5.68
CA ALA A 383 32.74 -24.70 6.81
C ALA A 383 33.55 -25.84 7.45
N THR A 384 34.83 -25.60 7.67
CA THR A 384 35.74 -26.44 8.44
C THR A 384 36.45 -25.60 9.50
N ALA A 385 36.78 -26.17 10.65
CA ALA A 385 37.48 -25.46 11.73
C ALA A 385 38.86 -25.00 11.28
N CYS A 386 39.24 -23.79 11.69
CA CYS A 386 40.53 -23.20 11.35
C CYS A 386 41.05 -22.29 12.46
N ASP A 387 42.32 -21.91 12.36
CA ASP A 387 42.89 -20.90 13.23
C ASP A 387 42.32 -19.52 12.93
N ARG A 388 42.19 -18.69 13.97
CA ARG A 388 41.72 -17.30 13.85
C ARG A 388 42.46 -16.47 12.78
N ASN A 389 43.73 -16.77 12.56
CA ASN A 389 44.59 -16.03 11.63
C ASN A 389 44.55 -16.58 10.20
N THR A 390 43.75 -17.62 9.94
CA THR A 390 43.52 -18.14 8.59
C THR A 390 42.83 -17.06 7.75
N ILE A 391 43.28 -16.88 6.52
CA ILE A 391 42.62 -15.97 5.57
C ILE A 391 41.19 -16.48 5.34
N GLY A 392 40.20 -15.59 5.44
CA GLY A 392 38.79 -15.97 5.34
C GLY A 392 38.25 -16.73 6.57
N ALA A 393 38.85 -16.55 7.76
CA ALA A 393 38.33 -17.12 9.00
C ALA A 393 37.09 -16.34 9.51
N TYR A 394 35.98 -17.06 9.69
CA TYR A 394 34.71 -16.53 10.22
C TYR A 394 34.46 -17.00 11.64
N ARG A 395 33.87 -16.13 12.46
CA ARG A 395 33.54 -16.44 13.85
C ARG A 395 32.32 -17.34 13.91
N VAL A 396 32.46 -18.53 14.50
CA VAL A 396 31.34 -19.42 14.82
C VAL A 396 30.65 -18.93 16.09
N ILE A 397 29.37 -18.61 15.99
CA ILE A 397 28.58 -18.08 17.12
C ILE A 397 27.55 -19.07 17.66
N ARG A 398 27.16 -20.08 16.88
CA ARG A 398 26.18 -21.08 17.28
C ARG A 398 26.29 -22.33 16.42
N LYS A 399 26.17 -23.51 17.04
CA LYS A 399 25.92 -24.77 16.35
C LYS A 399 24.40 -25.00 16.30
N ILE A 400 23.84 -25.15 15.09
CA ILE A 400 22.41 -25.43 14.91
C ILE A 400 22.18 -26.95 14.91
N SER A 401 23.03 -27.66 14.17
CA SER A 401 23.05 -29.12 14.08
C SER A 401 24.48 -29.60 13.79
N ASP A 402 24.66 -30.91 13.63
CA ASP A 402 25.95 -31.48 13.22
C ASP A 402 26.36 -31.05 11.80
N GLN A 403 25.41 -30.60 10.98
CA GLN A 403 25.65 -30.17 9.60
C GLN A 403 25.59 -28.65 9.41
N ILE A 404 25.12 -27.87 10.40
CA ILE A 404 24.90 -26.43 10.23
C ILE A 404 25.43 -25.64 11.43
N VAL A 405 26.22 -24.61 11.15
CA VAL A 405 26.59 -23.56 12.12
C VAL A 405 26.13 -22.19 11.67
N ARG A 406 26.07 -21.24 12.61
CA ARG A 406 25.96 -19.82 12.30
C ARG A 406 27.30 -19.14 12.47
N VAL A 407 27.60 -18.29 11.50
CA VAL A 407 28.80 -17.46 11.46
C VAL A 407 28.44 -15.99 11.39
N ILE A 408 29.37 -15.13 11.81
CA ILE A 408 29.33 -13.71 11.46
C ILE A 408 30.19 -13.54 10.21
N PHE A 409 29.55 -13.28 9.08
CA PHE A 409 30.17 -12.95 7.81
C PHE A 409 30.36 -11.44 7.71
N ARG A 410 31.53 -10.99 7.24
CA ARG A 410 31.98 -9.59 7.36
C ARG A 410 32.62 -9.10 6.08
#